data_AF-A0A7W9KNP9-F1
#
_entry.id   AF-A0A7W9KNP9-F1
#
_cell.length_a   1.000
_cell.length_b   1.000
_cell.length_c   1.000
_cell.angle_alpha   90.00
_cell.angle_beta   90.00
_cell.angle_gamma   90.00
#
_symmetry.space_group_name_H-M   'P 1'
#
loop_
_entity.id
_entity.type
_entity.pdbx_description
1 polymer ?
#
loop_
_entity_poly.entity_id
_entity_poly.type
_entity_poly.pdbx_seq_one_letter_code
_entity_poly.pdbx_strand_id
1 'polypeptide(L)' 'MATTDDPHRETFERIKEVRAQAIHHARLAQQFAAERRDLMQGLIAQGVTQADIARELGVSRQAIQKMLSV' A
#
# COMPACT_ATOMS: atom_id res chain seq x y z
N MET A 1 10.30 -33.92 -31.88
CA MET A 1 11.55 -34.06 -31.12
C MET A 1 11.58 -32.95 -30.08
N ALA A 2 11.26 -33.29 -28.84
CA ALA A 2 11.25 -32.34 -27.72
C ALA A 2 12.60 -32.42 -27.02
N THR A 3 13.34 -31.30 -27.03
CA THR A 3 14.24 -30.89 -25.95
C THR A 3 14.77 -29.50 -26.29
N THR A 4 14.34 -28.50 -25.54
CA THR A 4 15.27 -27.55 -24.90
C THR A 4 14.50 -27.00 -23.71
N ASP A 5 14.68 -27.62 -22.53
CA ASP A 5 14.47 -26.91 -21.28
C ASP A 5 15.38 -25.69 -21.34
N ASP A 6 14.80 -24.52 -21.67
CA ASP A 6 15.49 -23.26 -21.49
C ASP A 6 15.85 -23.19 -20.01
N PRO A 7 17.15 -23.20 -19.65
CA PRO A 7 17.60 -23.23 -18.26
C PRO A 7 17.10 -22.02 -17.46
N HIS A 8 16.61 -20.99 -18.14
CA HIS A 8 16.06 -19.78 -17.53
C HIS A 8 14.53 -19.81 -17.43
N ARG A 9 13.83 -20.79 -18.04
CA ARG A 9 12.37 -20.86 -18.06
C ARG A 9 11.76 -20.86 -16.66
N GLU A 10 12.32 -21.64 -15.74
CA GLU A 10 11.90 -21.67 -14.34
C GLU A 10 12.06 -20.30 -13.67
N THR A 11 13.17 -19.61 -13.94
CA THR A 11 13.42 -18.27 -13.42
C THR A 11 12.40 -17.27 -13.97
N PHE A 12 12.07 -17.34 -15.27
CA PHE A 12 11.06 -16.48 -15.87
C PHE A 12 9.65 -16.73 -15.31
N GLU A 13 9.25 -17.99 -15.10
CA GLU A 13 7.98 -18.30 -14.43
C GLU A 13 7.96 -17.75 -13.01
N ARG A 14 9.07 -17.90 -12.26
CA ARG A 14 9.18 -17.31 -10.92
C ARG A 14 9.07 -15.78 -10.92
N ILE A 15 9.69 -15.11 -11.90
CA ILE A 15 9.57 -13.65 -12.06
C ILE A 15 8.11 -13.25 -12.30
N LYS A 16 7.38 -13.98 -13.15
CA LYS A 16 5.96 -13.70 -13.42
C LYS A 16 5.12 -13.84 -12.16
N GLU A 17 5.32 -14.90 -11.39
CA GLU A 17 4.62 -15.12 -10.12
C GLU A 17 4.86 -13.99 -9.12
N VAL A 18 6.14 -13.66 -8.86
CA VAL A 18 6.50 -12.60 -7.90
C VAL A 18 5.96 -11.25 -8.36
N ARG A 19 6.04 -10.96 -9.67
CA ARG A 19 5.47 -9.72 -10.22
C ARG A 19 3.96 -9.66 -10.05
N ALA A 20 3.24 -10.76 -10.25
CA ALA A 20 1.80 -10.81 -10.03
C ALA A 20 1.44 -10.56 -8.55
N GLN A 21 2.18 -11.15 -7.62
CA GLN A 21 2.02 -10.90 -6.18
C GLN A 21 2.30 -9.44 -5.83
N ALA A 22 3.38 -8.85 -6.34
CA ALA A 22 3.73 -7.45 -6.11
C ALA A 22 2.62 -6.50 -6.60
N ILE A 23 2.07 -6.75 -7.80
CA ILE A 23 0.94 -5.96 -8.33
C ILE A 23 -0.29 -6.10 -7.45
N HIS A 24 -0.59 -7.31 -6.98
CA HIS A 24 -1.72 -7.55 -6.09
C HIS A 24 -1.58 -6.78 -4.78
N HIS A 25 -0.42 -6.88 -4.12
CA HIS A 25 -0.15 -6.14 -2.88
C HIS A 25 -0.11 -4.62 -3.09
N ALA A 26 0.38 -4.14 -4.23
CA ALA A 26 0.34 -2.72 -4.57
C ALA A 26 -1.10 -2.20 -4.66
N ARG A 27 -2.02 -2.97 -5.28
CA ARG A 27 -3.44 -2.62 -5.34
C ARG A 27 -4.08 -2.60 -3.95
N LEU A 28 -3.82 -3.60 -3.12
CA LEU A 28 -4.30 -3.63 -1.74
C LEU A 28 -3.77 -2.44 -0.92
N ALA A 29 -2.49 -2.12 -1.05
CA ALA A 29 -1.89 -0.97 -0.38
C ALA A 29 -2.55 0.35 -0.81
N GLN A 30 -2.90 0.50 -2.09
CA GLN A 30 -3.64 1.67 -2.59
C GLN A 30 -5.06 1.74 -2.00
N GLN A 31 -5.76 0.61 -1.93
CA GLN A 31 -7.11 0.53 -1.34
C GLN A 31 -7.08 0.92 0.14
N PHE A 32 -6.20 0.31 0.93
CA PHE A 32 -6.09 0.64 2.35
C PHE A 32 -5.57 2.06 2.59
N ALA A 33 -4.72 2.59 1.71
CA ALA A 33 -4.30 3.99 1.80
C ALA A 33 -5.47 4.96 1.58
N ALA A 34 -6.39 4.65 0.68
CA ALA A 34 -7.61 5.41 0.47
C ALA A 34 -8.56 5.29 1.67
N GLU A 35 -8.84 4.07 2.12
CA GLU A 35 -9.69 3.83 3.30
C GLU A 35 -9.17 4.56 4.54
N ARG A 36 -7.86 4.47 4.81
CA ARG A 36 -7.22 5.22 5.90
C ARG A 36 -7.44 6.73 5.78
N ARG A 37 -7.33 7.30 4.57
CA ARG A 37 -7.59 8.74 4.35
C ARG A 37 -9.03 9.09 4.67
N ASP A 38 -9.98 8.30 4.18
CA ASP A 38 -11.40 8.53 4.40
C ASP A 38 -11.74 8.48 5.90
N LEU A 39 -11.18 7.52 6.62
CA LEU A 39 -11.31 7.42 8.09
C LEU A 39 -10.73 8.65 8.80
N MET A 40 -9.53 9.10 8.43
CA MET A 40 -8.93 10.30 9.02
C MET A 40 -9.75 11.56 8.72
N GLN A 41 -10.28 11.70 7.49
CA GLN A 41 -11.16 12.80 7.13
C GLN A 41 -12.47 12.75 7.93
N GLY A 42 -13.03 11.57 8.16
CA GLY A 42 -14.19 11.37 9.01
C GLY A 42 -13.97 11.82 10.46
N LEU A 43 -12.79 11.56 11.03
CA LEU A 43 -12.41 12.06 12.36
C LEU A 43 -12.29 13.59 12.38
N ILE A 44 -11.68 14.18 11.35
CA ILE A 44 -11.53 15.63 11.23
C ILE A 44 -12.91 16.31 11.11
N ALA A 45 -13.83 15.72 10.34
CA ALA A 45 -15.20 16.22 10.21
C ALA A 45 -15.98 16.20 11.54
N GLN A 46 -15.61 15.32 12.47
CA GLN A 46 -16.16 15.25 13.83
C GLN A 46 -15.46 16.20 14.82
N GLY A 47 -14.50 16.99 14.36
CA GLY A 47 -13.77 17.97 15.18
C GLY A 47 -12.47 17.45 15.79
N VAL A 48 -12.04 16.22 15.47
CA VAL A 48 -10.75 15.70 15.94
C VAL A 48 -9.61 16.41 15.20
N THR A 49 -8.62 16.91 15.93
CA THR A 49 -7.50 17.61 15.29
C THR A 49 -6.48 16.63 14.70
N GLN A 50 -5.75 17.04 13.66
CA GLN A 50 -4.64 16.24 13.12
C GLN A 50 -3.55 15.94 14.17
N ALA A 51 -3.39 16.81 15.17
CA ALA A 51 -2.41 16.60 16.24
C ALA A 51 -2.84 15.47 17.19
N ASP A 52 -4.13 15.36 17.47
CA ASP A 52 -4.68 14.28 18.29
C ASP A 52 -4.65 12.96 17.52
N ILE A 53 -5.01 12.97 16.24
CA ILE A 53 -4.87 11.78 15.36
C ILE A 53 -3.41 11.30 15.32
N ALA A 54 -2.46 12.23 15.15
CA ALA A 54 -1.04 11.89 15.12
C ALA A 54 -0.57 11.24 16.44
N ARG A 55 -1.02 11.80 17.57
CA ARG A 55 -0.70 11.28 18.91
C ARG A 55 -1.25 9.88 19.11
N GLU A 56 -2.51 9.66 18.76
CA GLU A 56 -3.19 8.36 18.91
C GLU A 56 -2.56 7.29 18.02
N LEU A 57 -2.22 7.63 16.78
CA LEU A 57 -1.58 6.70 15.85
C LEU A 57 -0.07 6.52 16.07
N GLY A 58 0.53 7.21 17.05
CA GLY A 58 1.97 7.10 17.34
C GLY A 58 2.87 7.62 16.20
N VAL A 59 2.40 8.61 15.43
CA VAL A 59 3.14 9.19 14.29
C VAL A 59 3.33 10.69 14.44
N SER A 60 4.20 11.27 13.61
CA SER A 60 4.35 12.72 13.58
C SER A 60 3.14 13.39 12.89
N ARG A 61 2.85 14.64 13.26
CA ARG A 61 1.85 15.45 12.55
C ARG A 61 2.18 15.60 11.06
N GLN A 62 3.46 15.66 10.71
CA GLN A 62 3.90 15.69 9.32
C GLN A 62 3.53 14.40 8.56
N ALA A 63 3.56 13.24 9.22
CA ALA A 63 3.11 11.98 8.63
C ALA A 63 1.61 12.04 8.31
N ILE A 64 0.78 12.53 9.24
CA ILE A 64 -0.66 12.74 8.98
C ILE A 64 -0.89 13.69 7.82
N GLN A 65 -0.18 14.83 7.79
CA GLN A 65 -0.28 15.77 6.67
C GLN A 65 0.06 15.08 5.34
N LYS A 66 1.15 14.31 5.28
CA LYS A 66 1.54 13.53 4.08
C LYS A 66 0.46 12.54 3.70
N MET A 67 -0.16 11.85 4.65
CA MET A 67 -1.21 10.88 4.36
C MET A 67 -2.49 11.55 3.81
N LEU A 68 -2.80 12.77 4.22
CA LEU A 68 -3.97 13.53 3.75
C LEU A 68 -3.73 14.30 2.44
N SER A 69 -2.48 14.59 2.09
CA SER A 69 -2.13 15.42 0.92
C SER A 69 -1.97 14.62 -0.39
N VAL A 70 -2.37 13.34 -0.40
CA VAL A 70 -2.19 12.42 -1.54
C VAL A 70 -3.42 12.36 -2.41
#